data_AF-A0A6G1RDJ9-F1
#
_entry.id   AF-A0A6G1RDJ9-F1
#
_cell.length_a   1.000
_cell.length_b   1.000
_cell.length_c   1.000
_cell.angle_alpha   90.00
_cell.angle_beta   90.00
_cell.angle_gamma   90.00
#
_symmetry.space_group_name_H-M   'P 1'
#
loop_
_entity.id
_entity.type
_entity.pdbx_description
1 polymer ?
#
loop_
_entity_poly.entity_id
_entity_poly.type
_entity_poly.pdbx_seq_one_letter_code
_entity_poly.pdbx_strand_id
1 'polypeptide(L)'
;HWGVSGGSLVALDPPDSGLLLAQALLGALLGSPLAPLLGSALFLLSYARPVKFWERDYNTKRVDHSNTRLATQLERNPGSDDNNLNSIFYEHLTRALQRALSGDLELGRWGPAGGGDCFVLASDSLNALVHLVEVGQGLVTFQLRGLEFRGTYCQQREVEAITEGVDEDEGCCCCEPGHPPHALSFNAALGQRWLAWEVAAARYVLEGYSISDNNAGAMLQGFDLRRLLLTYYVKSIIYYVTRSPKLEEWLSHEGVREGLRPVTAPGYADPDPTFSPNIHEDFDPRLGGPSLPAFRQAFLGWIQHCAARRHPPVSQDWDSPLVTLCFGLCVLGRRALGAASHSMSASLEPFLYGLHALFKGDFRITSPRDEWVFADMDLLHRVVAPGVRMALKLHQDHFTSPEEYEEASALYEAVAAHEGTLVISHEADPAWRAAVLAEAPALLALRRVADAAADDYKVVTLTRRHLGFRLIKVNRECVRGLWAGQQQELVFLRNRNPERGSIQNARQSLRNIINSSCDQPLGYPIYVSPLTTSFSGQHPQLRALAGGPLSPPAIARWLADLWARLQKGCGAGCNSGGNIEDPDFGGGASAGGGGTT
;
A
#
# COMPACT_ATOMS: atom_id res chain seq x y z
N HIS A 1 -40.07 -17.02 26.76
CA HIS A 1 -41.00 -16.25 27.60
C HIS A 1 -40.82 -14.78 27.32
N TRP A 2 -41.65 -14.23 26.42
CA TRP A 2 -41.96 -12.81 26.40
C TRP A 2 -42.78 -12.49 27.65
N GLY A 3 -42.42 -11.43 28.36
CA GLY A 3 -43.19 -10.99 29.53
C GLY A 3 -42.46 -9.97 30.39
N VAL A 4 -42.95 -8.72 30.30
CA VAL A 4 -42.89 -7.68 31.34
C VAL A 4 -41.56 -6.91 31.46
N SER A 5 -41.43 -5.84 30.68
CA SER A 5 -41.42 -4.44 31.20
C SER A 5 -40.90 -3.46 30.13
N GLY A 6 -41.68 -3.28 29.07
CA GLY A 6 -41.77 -1.95 28.49
C GLY A 6 -42.42 -1.05 29.53
N GLY A 7 -41.76 0.05 29.90
CA GLY A 7 -42.29 1.02 30.86
C GLY A 7 -41.45 1.22 32.11
N SER A 8 -40.15 1.47 31.98
CA SER A 8 -39.46 2.35 32.92
C SER A 8 -39.40 3.75 32.30
N LEU A 9 -40.57 4.34 32.03
CA LEU A 9 -40.73 5.77 32.24
C LEU A 9 -40.40 5.94 33.71
N VAL A 10 -39.16 6.31 34.02
CA VAL A 10 -38.76 6.67 35.38
C VAL A 10 -39.79 7.70 35.81
N ALA A 11 -40.67 7.32 36.74
CA ALA A 11 -41.55 8.25 37.42
C ALA A 11 -40.62 9.10 38.29
N LEU A 12 -39.98 10.08 37.65
CA LEU A 12 -39.25 11.14 38.30
C LEU A 12 -40.33 11.98 39.00
N ASP A 13 -40.21 12.14 40.31
CA ASP A 13 -41.02 13.12 41.02
C ASP A 13 -40.90 14.50 40.31
N PRO A 14 -41.94 15.35 40.33
CA PRO A 14 -41.92 16.65 39.65
C PRO A 14 -40.64 17.50 39.86
N PRO A 15 -40.03 17.56 41.08
CA PRO A 15 -38.76 18.27 41.26
C PRO A 15 -37.56 17.56 40.60
N ASP A 16 -37.50 16.22 40.60
CA ASP A 16 -36.38 15.45 40.05
C ASP A 16 -36.39 15.47 38.51
N SER A 17 -37.57 15.50 37.90
CA SER A 17 -37.72 15.66 36.44
C SER A 17 -37.28 17.05 35.97
N GLY A 18 -37.60 18.11 36.73
CA GLY A 18 -37.15 19.47 36.45
C GLY A 18 -35.64 19.63 36.57
N LEU A 19 -35.03 19.04 37.60
CA LEU A 19 -33.58 19.03 37.78
C LEU A 19 -32.88 18.28 36.64
N LEU A 20 -33.38 17.11 36.25
CA LEU A 20 -32.82 16.31 35.17
C LEU A 20 -32.96 17.01 33.81
N LEU A 21 -34.09 17.68 33.55
CA LEU A 21 -34.27 18.50 32.36
C LEU A 21 -33.30 19.69 32.35
N ALA A 22 -33.14 20.38 33.47
CA ALA A 22 -32.20 21.49 33.60
C ALA A 22 -30.74 21.01 33.40
N GLN A 23 -30.37 19.86 33.97
CA GLN A 23 -29.06 19.24 33.78
C GLN A 23 -28.85 18.77 32.34
N ALA A 24 -29.86 18.22 31.69
CA ALA A 24 -29.82 17.83 30.28
C ALA A 24 -29.67 19.06 29.35
N LEU A 25 -30.40 20.15 29.63
CA LEU A 25 -30.27 21.40 28.89
C LEU A 25 -28.89 22.04 29.09
N LEU A 26 -28.43 22.13 30.34
CA LEU A 26 -27.11 22.67 30.65
C LEU A 26 -26.00 21.80 30.05
N GLY A 27 -26.20 20.47 30.07
CA GLY A 27 -25.28 19.51 29.48
C GLY A 27 -25.23 19.58 27.96
N ALA A 28 -26.37 19.79 27.31
CA ALA A 28 -26.46 20.03 25.87
C ALA A 28 -25.79 21.35 25.47
N LEU A 29 -25.99 22.42 26.25
CA LEU A 29 -25.36 23.73 26.02
C LEU A 29 -23.83 23.69 26.16
N LEU A 30 -23.33 22.97 27.17
CA LEU A 30 -21.90 22.85 27.46
C LEU A 30 -21.21 21.69 26.71
N GLY A 31 -21.96 20.84 26.02
CA GLY A 31 -21.45 19.60 25.42
C GLY A 31 -20.92 18.57 26.44
N SER A 32 -21.29 18.71 27.71
CA SER A 32 -20.82 17.84 28.81
C SER A 32 -21.70 16.59 28.96
N PRO A 33 -21.12 15.38 29.06
CA PRO A 33 -21.88 14.17 29.31
C PRO A 33 -22.50 14.18 30.72
N LEU A 34 -23.67 13.55 30.85
CA LEU A 34 -24.31 13.26 32.12
C LEU A 34 -23.89 11.87 32.60
N ALA A 35 -23.28 11.78 33.78
CA ALA A 35 -22.91 10.52 34.40
C ALA A 35 -23.88 10.19 35.55
N PRO A 36 -24.50 9.00 35.58
CA PRO A 36 -25.34 8.62 36.72
C PRO A 36 -24.47 8.44 37.96
N LEU A 37 -24.83 9.10 39.06
CA LEU A 37 -24.12 8.96 40.32
C LEU A 37 -24.42 7.57 40.91
N LEU A 38 -23.45 6.66 40.88
CA LEU A 38 -23.53 5.32 41.51
C LEU A 38 -24.78 4.51 41.12
N GLY A 39 -25.31 4.69 39.90
CA GLY A 39 -26.52 4.02 39.43
C GLY A 39 -27.84 4.62 39.95
N SER A 40 -27.79 5.80 40.57
CA SER A 40 -28.99 6.55 40.99
C SER A 40 -29.61 7.38 39.84
N ALA A 41 -30.81 7.92 40.08
CA ALA A 41 -31.50 8.84 39.18
C ALA A 41 -30.89 10.26 39.14
N LEU A 42 -29.87 10.53 39.98
CA LEU A 42 -29.15 11.80 39.99
C LEU A 42 -27.99 11.74 39.00
N PHE A 43 -28.05 12.61 37.99
CA PHE A 43 -26.98 12.75 37.01
C PHE A 43 -26.05 13.89 37.41
N LEU A 44 -24.74 13.63 37.37
CA LEU A 44 -23.73 14.68 37.48
C LEU A 44 -23.31 15.14 36.09
N LEU A 45 -23.26 16.47 35.93
CA LEU A 45 -22.63 17.10 34.78
C LEU A 45 -21.12 16.88 34.86
N SER A 46 -20.58 16.19 33.87
CA SER A 46 -19.13 16.03 33.70
C SER A 46 -18.50 17.27 33.05
N TYR A 47 -17.20 17.23 32.79
CA TYR A 47 -16.48 18.31 32.12
C TYR A 47 -16.99 18.52 30.67
N ALA A 48 -17.01 19.78 30.23
CA ALA A 48 -17.32 20.15 28.85
C ALA A 48 -16.33 19.51 27.87
N ARG A 49 -16.82 18.96 26.76
CA ARG A 49 -15.99 18.24 25.78
C ARG A 49 -15.42 19.21 24.75
N PRO A 50 -14.09 19.42 24.69
CA PRO A 50 -13.50 20.25 23.64
C PRO A 50 -13.66 19.56 22.27
N VAL A 51 -13.87 20.35 21.22
CA VAL A 51 -13.87 19.90 19.82
C VAL A 51 -12.49 19.37 19.42
N LYS A 52 -11.45 19.96 20.01
CA LYS A 52 -10.05 19.57 19.85
C LYS A 52 -9.67 18.53 20.90
N PHE A 53 -9.37 17.32 20.44
CA PHE A 53 -8.87 16.25 21.30
C PHE A 53 -7.38 16.46 21.61
N TRP A 54 -6.93 15.87 22.73
CA TRP A 54 -5.57 16.00 23.26
C TRP A 54 -4.52 15.81 22.16
N GLU A 55 -3.78 16.86 21.86
CA GLU A 55 -2.61 16.78 20.98
C GLU A 55 -1.47 16.16 21.78
N ARG A 56 -1.16 14.91 21.47
CA ARG A 56 0.24 14.50 21.59
C ARG A 56 0.94 15.07 20.37
N ASP A 57 2.11 15.68 20.53
CA ASP A 57 2.95 16.02 19.39
C ASP A 57 3.34 14.70 18.70
N TYR A 58 2.54 14.28 17.72
CA TYR A 58 2.84 13.17 16.82
C TYR A 58 3.91 13.62 15.85
N ASN A 59 5.10 13.93 16.36
CA ASN A 59 6.30 13.82 15.56
C ASN A 59 6.45 12.33 15.27
N THR A 60 5.94 11.88 14.13
CA THR A 60 6.18 10.54 13.59
C THR A 60 7.65 10.43 13.18
N LYS A 61 8.55 10.53 14.15
CA LYS A 61 9.94 10.11 13.99
C LYS A 61 9.91 8.60 14.02
N ARG A 62 10.30 8.01 12.90
CA ARG A 62 10.50 6.56 12.80
C ARG A 62 11.30 6.10 14.00
N VAL A 63 10.79 5.07 14.65
CA VAL A 63 11.52 4.26 15.60
C VAL A 63 12.54 3.48 14.76
N ASP A 64 13.64 4.14 14.36
CA ASP A 64 14.72 3.50 13.63
C ASP A 64 15.36 2.47 14.57
N HIS A 65 15.53 1.23 14.12
CA HIS A 65 16.18 0.17 14.91
C HIS A 65 17.62 0.54 15.34
N SER A 66 18.25 1.52 14.70
CA SER A 66 19.54 2.09 15.11
C SER A 66 19.44 3.01 16.34
N ASN A 67 18.27 3.57 16.63
CA ASN A 67 18.02 4.56 17.68
C ASN A 67 17.13 4.04 18.83
N THR A 68 16.61 2.82 18.73
CA THR A 68 15.86 2.16 19.81
C THR A 68 16.77 1.50 20.82
N ARG A 69 16.47 1.66 22.12
CA ARG A 69 17.11 0.87 23.18
C ARG A 69 16.84 -0.63 22.93
N LEU A 70 17.86 -1.46 23.14
CA LEU A 70 17.79 -2.92 22.99
C LEU A 70 16.63 -3.55 23.78
N ALA A 71 16.29 -3.02 24.95
CA ALA A 71 15.15 -3.47 25.74
C ALA A 71 13.81 -3.38 24.99
N THR A 72 13.62 -2.32 24.19
CA THR A 72 12.41 -2.12 23.37
C THR A 72 12.37 -3.06 22.16
N GLN A 73 13.53 -3.58 21.73
CA GLN A 73 13.62 -4.63 20.70
C GLN A 73 13.37 -6.03 21.29
N LEU A 74 13.66 -6.22 22.58
CA LEU A 74 13.50 -7.50 23.29
C LEU A 74 12.05 -7.74 23.74
N GLU A 75 11.30 -6.68 24.08
CA GLU A 75 9.87 -6.72 24.44
C GLU A 75 8.92 -6.86 23.23
N ARG A 76 9.43 -7.32 22.08
CA ARG A 76 8.73 -7.29 20.79
C ARG A 76 7.40 -8.05 20.82
N ASN A 77 6.31 -7.32 20.61
CA ASN A 77 5.07 -7.88 20.06
C ASN A 77 5.28 -8.11 18.55
N PRO A 78 5.11 -9.34 18.03
CA PRO A 78 5.32 -9.67 16.62
C PRO A 78 4.53 -8.79 15.61
N GLY A 79 3.41 -8.19 16.02
CA GLY A 79 2.59 -7.31 15.17
C GLY A 79 3.02 -5.84 15.10
N SER A 80 4.03 -5.39 15.87
CA SER A 80 4.44 -3.99 15.89
C SER A 80 5.18 -3.56 14.61
N ASP A 81 5.91 -4.48 13.98
CA ASP A 81 6.68 -4.18 12.77
C ASP A 81 5.75 -4.07 11.56
N ASP A 82 4.77 -4.97 11.42
CA ASP A 82 3.74 -4.92 10.37
C ASP A 82 2.91 -3.64 10.43
N ASN A 83 2.54 -3.20 11.63
CA ASN A 83 1.80 -1.94 11.80
C ASN A 83 2.65 -0.73 11.36
N ASN A 84 3.96 -0.72 11.62
CA ASN A 84 4.84 0.33 11.15
C ASN A 84 4.95 0.33 9.61
N LEU A 85 5.06 -0.85 8.98
CA LEU A 85 5.09 -0.98 7.52
C LEU A 85 3.80 -0.48 6.87
N ASN A 86 2.66 -0.83 7.45
CA ASN A 86 1.33 -0.45 6.96
C ASN A 86 0.99 1.04 7.16
N SER A 87 1.66 1.73 8.10
CA SER A 87 1.42 3.15 8.37
C SER A 87 1.72 4.07 7.18
N ILE A 88 2.63 3.66 6.28
CA ILE A 88 3.04 4.45 5.12
C ILE A 88 1.90 4.68 4.12
N PHE A 89 0.98 3.70 4.01
CA PHE A 89 -0.17 3.79 3.11
C PHE A 89 -1.12 4.90 3.54
N TYR A 90 -1.35 5.01 4.85
CA TYR A 90 -2.16 6.09 5.41
C TYR A 90 -1.47 7.45 5.34
N GLU A 91 -0.15 7.51 5.44
CA GLU A 91 0.60 8.74 5.20
C GLU A 91 0.45 9.21 3.73
N HIS A 92 0.58 8.29 2.77
CA HIS A 92 0.35 8.60 1.36
C HIS A 92 -1.09 9.07 1.12
N LEU A 93 -2.08 8.36 1.68
CA LEU A 93 -3.50 8.73 1.62
C LEU A 93 -3.75 10.12 2.23
N THR A 94 -3.08 10.46 3.33
CA THR A 94 -3.17 11.79 3.95
C THR A 94 -2.68 12.88 3.01
N ARG A 95 -1.58 12.66 2.26
CA ARG A 95 -1.08 13.61 1.26
C ARG A 95 -1.99 13.72 0.04
N ALA A 96 -2.65 12.63 -0.35
CA ALA A 96 -3.65 12.65 -1.41
C ALA A 96 -4.89 13.47 -0.98
N LEU A 97 -5.41 13.21 0.23
CA LEU A 97 -6.48 14.00 0.84
C LEU A 97 -6.10 15.46 1.04
N GLN A 98 -4.86 15.76 1.40
CA GLN A 98 -4.39 17.14 1.55
C GLN A 98 -4.56 17.94 0.25
N ARG A 99 -4.35 17.31 -0.91
CA ARG A 99 -4.53 17.95 -2.23
C ARG A 99 -5.99 18.06 -2.67
N ALA A 100 -6.84 17.12 -2.25
CA ALA A 100 -8.19 16.95 -2.79
C ALA A 100 -9.32 17.44 -1.84
N LEU A 101 -9.21 17.22 -0.53
CA LEU A 101 -10.33 17.33 0.41
C LEU A 101 -11.08 18.67 0.36
N SER A 102 -10.37 19.80 0.42
CA SER A 102 -11.00 21.13 0.44
C SER A 102 -11.84 21.41 -0.82
N GLY A 103 -11.30 21.09 -2.00
CA GLY A 103 -12.05 21.23 -3.24
C GLY A 103 -13.20 20.22 -3.36
N ASP A 104 -13.04 19.01 -2.84
CA ASP A 104 -14.10 18.00 -2.82
C ASP A 104 -15.28 18.38 -1.90
N LEU A 105 -15.00 19.05 -0.76
CA LEU A 105 -16.04 19.63 0.10
C LEU A 105 -16.78 20.77 -0.61
N GLU A 106 -16.05 21.69 -1.27
CA GLU A 106 -16.66 22.80 -2.04
C GLU A 106 -17.51 22.30 -3.22
N LEU A 107 -17.11 21.19 -3.84
CA LEU A 107 -17.88 20.50 -4.89
C LEU A 107 -19.05 19.67 -4.34
N GLY A 108 -19.23 19.60 -3.01
CA GLY A 108 -20.33 18.89 -2.36
C GLY A 108 -20.21 17.36 -2.40
N ARG A 109 -19.04 16.79 -2.70
CA ARG A 109 -18.85 15.32 -2.84
C ARG A 109 -18.97 14.55 -1.52
N TRP A 110 -18.76 15.25 -0.40
CA TRP A 110 -18.87 14.68 0.95
C TRP A 110 -20.20 15.03 1.63
N GLY A 111 -21.13 15.63 0.91
CA GLY A 111 -22.38 16.15 1.47
C GLY A 111 -22.15 17.33 2.42
N PRO A 112 -23.12 17.65 3.29
CA PRO A 112 -23.00 18.74 4.25
C PRO A 112 -21.96 18.38 5.35
N ALA A 113 -20.77 18.98 5.28
CA ALA A 113 -19.69 18.77 6.23
C ALA A 113 -19.40 20.04 7.03
N GLY A 114 -19.29 19.91 8.36
CA GLY A 114 -18.94 21.00 9.26
C GLY A 114 -17.69 20.71 10.11
N GLY A 115 -17.22 21.73 10.84
CA GLY A 115 -16.16 21.55 11.83
C GLY A 115 -16.60 20.61 12.96
N GLY A 116 -15.73 19.65 13.30
CA GLY A 116 -15.95 18.60 14.28
C GLY A 116 -16.66 17.36 13.75
N ASP A 117 -16.94 17.26 12.45
CA ASP A 117 -17.56 16.08 11.83
C ASP A 117 -16.52 14.98 11.57
N CYS A 118 -16.94 13.72 11.71
CA CYS A 118 -16.10 12.54 11.50
C CYS A 118 -16.63 11.70 10.35
N PHE A 119 -15.73 11.27 9.48
CA PHE A 119 -16.03 10.42 8.33
C PHE A 119 -15.19 9.16 8.37
N VAL A 120 -15.78 8.02 8.02
CA VAL A 120 -15.06 6.77 7.80
C VAL A 120 -14.91 6.58 6.29
N LEU A 121 -13.66 6.45 5.85
CA LEU A 121 -13.28 6.00 4.52
C LEU A 121 -13.09 4.49 4.59
N ALA A 122 -13.97 3.74 3.92
CA ALA A 122 -13.91 2.29 3.84
C ALA A 122 -13.61 1.85 2.40
N SER A 123 -12.63 0.96 2.25
CA SER A 123 -12.26 0.30 1.01
C SER A 123 -11.91 -1.15 1.33
N ASP A 124 -11.77 -2.02 0.32
CA ASP A 124 -11.60 -3.46 0.49
C ASP A 124 -10.44 -3.86 1.43
N SER A 125 -9.38 -3.04 1.45
CA SER A 125 -8.17 -3.28 2.26
C SER A 125 -7.78 -2.14 3.20
N LEU A 126 -8.42 -0.97 3.08
CA LEU A 126 -8.04 0.25 3.80
C LEU A 126 -9.25 0.84 4.51
N ASN A 127 -9.11 1.06 5.82
CA ASN A 127 -10.12 1.71 6.63
C ASN A 127 -9.49 2.86 7.41
N ALA A 128 -10.03 4.06 7.25
CA ALA A 128 -9.52 5.25 7.93
C ALA A 128 -10.65 6.13 8.47
N LEU A 129 -10.43 6.73 9.63
CA LEU A 129 -11.30 7.77 10.19
C LEU A 129 -10.70 9.15 9.90
N VAL A 130 -11.44 10.00 9.20
CA VAL A 130 -11.10 11.39 8.91
C VAL A 130 -11.93 12.29 9.82
N HIS A 131 -11.27 13.06 10.68
CA HIS A 131 -11.90 14.06 11.54
C HIS A 131 -11.63 15.47 10.98
N LEU A 132 -12.69 16.20 10.62
CA LEU A 132 -12.59 17.59 10.21
C LEU A 132 -12.51 18.46 11.46
N VAL A 133 -11.36 19.08 11.71
CA VAL A 133 -11.19 19.93 12.90
C VAL A 133 -11.75 21.32 12.65
N GLU A 134 -11.44 21.88 11.48
CA GLU A 134 -11.87 23.22 11.09
C GLU A 134 -12.20 23.23 9.60
N VAL A 135 -13.33 23.87 9.26
CA VAL A 135 -13.77 24.09 7.89
C VAL A 135 -13.94 25.59 7.71
N GLY A 136 -13.12 26.18 6.85
CA GLY A 136 -13.19 27.59 6.46
C GLY A 136 -13.45 27.74 4.97
N GLN A 137 -13.47 28.98 4.49
CA GLN A 137 -13.64 29.26 3.06
C GLN A 137 -12.31 29.00 2.32
N GLY A 138 -12.27 27.97 1.47
CA GLY A 138 -11.06 27.57 0.74
C GLY A 138 -9.98 26.86 1.57
N LEU A 139 -10.24 26.56 2.85
CA LEU A 139 -9.33 25.83 3.72
C LEU A 139 -10.07 24.80 4.57
N VAL A 140 -9.45 23.64 4.75
CA VAL A 140 -9.97 22.57 5.61
C VAL A 140 -8.82 21.97 6.38
N THR A 141 -8.89 22.02 7.71
CA THR A 141 -7.93 21.36 8.60
C THR A 141 -8.53 20.04 9.06
N PHE A 142 -7.84 18.94 8.78
CA PHE A 142 -8.30 17.60 9.10
C PHE A 142 -7.22 16.75 9.75
N GLN A 143 -7.64 15.66 10.37
CA GLN A 143 -6.80 14.63 10.94
C GLN A 143 -7.25 13.26 10.44
N LEU A 144 -6.33 12.46 9.92
CA LEU A 144 -6.57 11.09 9.48
C LEU A 144 -6.04 10.10 10.51
N ARG A 145 -6.87 9.12 10.86
CA ARG A 145 -6.50 7.97 11.69
C ARG A 145 -6.69 6.69 10.91
N GLY A 146 -5.59 6.01 10.59
CA GLY A 146 -5.59 4.73 9.88
C GLY A 146 -5.84 3.57 10.83
N LEU A 147 -6.74 2.66 10.45
CA LEU A 147 -7.09 1.48 11.24
C LEU A 147 -6.34 0.23 10.74
N GLU A 148 -6.50 -0.88 11.45
CA GLU A 148 -5.86 -2.14 11.07
C GLU A 148 -6.37 -2.70 9.74
N PHE A 149 -5.45 -3.15 8.89
CA PHE A 149 -5.75 -3.82 7.60
C PHE A 149 -6.51 -5.13 7.84
N ARG A 150 -6.11 -5.86 8.89
CA ARG A 150 -6.79 -7.06 9.38
C ARG A 150 -7.36 -6.77 10.75
N GLY A 151 -8.55 -6.17 10.75
CA GLY A 151 -9.29 -5.92 11.99
C GLY A 151 -9.77 -7.20 12.66
N THR A 152 -10.23 -7.06 13.91
CA THR A 152 -10.93 -8.12 14.63
C THR A 152 -12.20 -8.57 13.89
N TYR A 153 -12.70 -9.77 14.15
CA TYR A 153 -13.93 -10.29 13.53
C TYR A 153 -15.13 -9.32 13.69
N CYS A 154 -15.26 -8.66 14.84
CA CYS A 154 -16.32 -7.66 15.03
C CYS A 154 -16.09 -6.39 14.20
N GLN A 155 -14.85 -5.97 13.99
CA GLN A 155 -14.54 -4.85 13.11
C GLN A 155 -14.88 -5.20 11.66
N GLN A 156 -14.56 -6.41 11.21
CA GLN A 156 -14.95 -6.89 9.88
C GLN A 156 -16.47 -6.86 9.70
N ARG A 157 -17.24 -7.32 10.69
CA ARG A 157 -18.71 -7.25 10.65
C ARG A 157 -19.28 -5.83 10.63
N GLU A 158 -18.58 -4.85 11.21
CA GLU A 158 -18.95 -3.43 11.11
C GLU A 158 -18.57 -2.86 9.73
N VAL A 159 -17.43 -3.27 9.17
CA VAL A 159 -16.99 -2.90 7.80
C VAL A 159 -17.90 -3.51 6.73
N GLU A 160 -18.34 -4.75 6.91
CA GLU A 160 -19.36 -5.39 6.06
C GLU A 160 -20.66 -4.60 6.12
N ALA A 161 -21.13 -4.21 7.31
CA ALA A 161 -22.39 -3.47 7.45
C ALA A 161 -22.38 -2.08 6.79
N ILE A 162 -21.22 -1.39 6.76
CA ILE A 162 -21.08 -0.12 6.03
C ILE A 162 -20.87 -0.33 4.52
N THR A 163 -20.49 -1.53 4.09
CA THR A 163 -20.24 -1.89 2.68
C THR A 163 -21.46 -2.52 2.01
N GLU A 164 -22.33 -3.19 2.78
CA GLU A 164 -23.64 -3.66 2.33
C GLU A 164 -24.51 -2.48 1.86
N GLY A 165 -25.27 -2.69 0.78
CA GLY A 165 -26.19 -1.69 0.23
C GLY A 165 -27.43 -1.58 1.11
N VAL A 166 -27.94 -0.37 1.31
CA VAL A 166 -29.21 -0.15 2.06
C VAL A 166 -30.43 -0.52 1.22
N ASP A 167 -30.24 -0.70 -0.09
CA ASP A 167 -31.28 -0.96 -1.08
C ASP A 167 -31.78 -2.42 -1.07
N GLU A 168 -31.17 -3.33 -0.29
CA GLU A 168 -31.57 -4.75 -0.24
C GLU A 168 -32.77 -5.01 0.71
N ASP A 169 -33.21 -4.01 1.49
CA ASP A 169 -34.35 -4.11 2.40
C ASP A 169 -35.68 -3.73 1.71
N GLU A 170 -36.36 -4.70 1.08
CA GLU A 170 -37.66 -4.50 0.41
C GLU A 170 -38.88 -4.49 1.37
N GLY A 171 -38.64 -4.67 2.67
CA GLY A 171 -39.70 -4.86 3.67
C GLY A 171 -40.37 -3.58 4.19
N CYS A 172 -41.63 -3.72 4.59
CA CYS A 172 -42.35 -2.82 5.50
C CYS A 172 -43.08 -3.67 6.54
N CYS A 173 -42.50 -3.82 7.74
CA CYS A 173 -43.02 -4.70 8.79
C CYS A 173 -43.18 -6.16 8.30
N CYS A 174 -44.41 -6.66 8.19
CA CYS A 174 -44.73 -8.04 7.80
C CYS A 174 -45.06 -8.20 6.30
N CYS A 175 -44.90 -7.14 5.50
CA CYS A 175 -45.28 -7.11 4.10
C CYS A 175 -44.11 -6.60 3.25
N GLU A 176 -44.01 -7.06 2.01
CA GLU A 176 -43.03 -6.62 1.02
C GLU A 176 -43.76 -5.78 -0.05
N PRO A 177 -44.14 -4.53 0.23
CA PRO A 177 -44.87 -3.71 -0.73
C PRO A 177 -43.99 -3.20 -1.89
N GLY A 178 -42.67 -3.49 -1.87
CA GLY A 178 -41.70 -2.87 -2.76
C GLY A 178 -41.53 -1.36 -2.50
N HIS A 179 -40.62 -0.72 -3.22
CA HIS A 179 -40.40 0.73 -3.16
C HIS A 179 -40.19 1.32 -4.57
N PRO A 180 -40.52 2.60 -4.80
CA PRO A 180 -40.21 3.24 -6.08
C PRO A 180 -38.70 3.33 -6.31
N PRO A 181 -38.25 3.33 -7.58
CA PRO A 181 -36.83 3.48 -7.90
C PRO A 181 -36.27 4.78 -7.32
N HIS A 182 -35.11 4.71 -6.67
CA HIS A 182 -34.45 5.82 -5.95
C HIS A 182 -35.13 6.32 -4.66
N ALA A 183 -36.11 5.59 -4.12
CA ALA A 183 -36.63 5.84 -2.77
C ALA A 183 -36.33 4.63 -1.88
N LEU A 184 -35.96 4.89 -0.62
CA LEU A 184 -35.79 3.83 0.37
C LEU A 184 -37.17 3.26 0.78
N SER A 185 -37.21 1.97 1.11
CA SER A 185 -38.38 1.38 1.78
C SER A 185 -38.61 2.05 3.14
N PHE A 186 -39.84 1.95 3.67
CA PHE A 186 -40.18 2.54 4.96
C PHE A 186 -39.33 1.96 6.10
N ASN A 187 -39.05 0.64 6.06
CA ASN A 187 -38.20 0.00 7.05
C ASN A 187 -36.74 0.45 6.92
N ALA A 188 -36.22 0.54 5.69
CA ALA A 188 -34.88 1.05 5.45
C ALA A 188 -34.73 2.52 5.93
N ALA A 189 -35.72 3.38 5.66
CA ALA A 189 -35.70 4.77 6.09
C ALA A 189 -35.74 4.93 7.63
N LEU A 190 -36.56 4.13 8.32
CA LEU A 190 -36.57 4.11 9.78
C LEU A 190 -35.30 3.50 10.37
N GLY A 191 -34.79 2.43 9.76
CA GLY A 191 -33.53 1.79 10.10
C GLY A 191 -32.37 2.77 10.03
N GLN A 192 -32.25 3.51 8.92
CA GLN A 192 -31.22 4.55 8.74
C GLN A 192 -31.30 5.65 9.81
N ARG A 193 -32.50 6.04 10.24
CA ARG A 193 -32.65 7.02 11.34
C ARG A 193 -32.21 6.49 12.70
N TRP A 194 -32.17 5.16 12.88
CA TRP A 194 -31.70 4.52 14.11
C TRP A 194 -30.18 4.31 14.11
N LEU A 195 -29.52 4.42 12.95
CA LEU A 195 -28.06 4.34 12.84
C LEU A 195 -27.42 5.65 13.30
N ALA A 196 -26.27 5.54 13.95
CA ALA A 196 -25.42 6.68 14.29
C ALA A 196 -24.53 7.12 13.13
N TRP A 197 -24.76 6.59 11.92
CA TRP A 197 -23.95 6.82 10.73
C TRP A 197 -24.83 6.78 9.47
N GLU A 198 -24.40 7.48 8.43
CA GLU A 198 -25.06 7.54 7.13
C GLU A 198 -24.02 7.47 6.00
N VAL A 199 -24.40 6.95 4.84
CA VAL A 199 -23.52 6.89 3.67
C VAL A 199 -23.56 8.24 2.95
N ALA A 200 -22.49 9.04 3.08
CA ALA A 200 -22.39 10.34 2.43
C ALA A 200 -22.09 10.22 0.93
N ALA A 201 -21.24 9.27 0.54
CA ALA A 201 -20.97 8.96 -0.86
C ALA A 201 -20.67 7.46 -1.03
N ALA A 202 -21.36 6.80 -1.95
CA ALA A 202 -21.16 5.38 -2.23
C ALA A 202 -19.81 5.09 -2.91
N ARG A 203 -19.35 6.02 -3.76
CA ARG A 203 -18.08 5.89 -4.50
C ARG A 203 -17.34 7.21 -4.55
N TYR A 204 -16.37 7.35 -3.66
CA TYR A 204 -15.40 8.42 -3.61
C TYR A 204 -14.05 7.91 -4.09
N VAL A 205 -13.44 8.59 -5.06
CA VAL A 205 -12.24 8.09 -5.73
C VAL A 205 -11.04 8.91 -5.28
N LEU A 206 -10.01 8.22 -4.77
CA LEU A 206 -8.75 8.84 -4.38
C LEU A 206 -7.56 8.07 -4.96
N GLU A 207 -6.47 8.78 -5.18
CA GLU A 207 -5.19 8.15 -5.50
C GLU A 207 -4.64 7.40 -4.29
N GLY A 208 -4.24 6.15 -4.50
CA GLY A 208 -3.63 5.32 -3.48
C GLY A 208 -2.91 4.11 -4.08
N TYR A 209 -2.46 3.22 -3.20
CA TYR A 209 -1.81 1.97 -3.61
C TYR A 209 -2.78 0.80 -3.41
N SER A 210 -3.04 0.07 -4.49
CA SER A 210 -3.68 -1.24 -4.41
C SER A 210 -2.64 -2.27 -4.00
N ILE A 211 -2.94 -3.01 -2.94
CA ILE A 211 -2.06 -4.04 -2.37
C ILE A 211 -2.52 -5.40 -2.89
N SER A 212 -1.59 -6.18 -3.44
CA SER A 212 -1.82 -7.58 -3.76
C SER A 212 -0.80 -8.45 -3.04
N ASP A 213 -1.30 -9.43 -2.28
CA ASP A 213 -0.51 -10.37 -1.49
C ASP A 213 -0.58 -11.77 -2.10
N ASN A 214 0.55 -12.30 -2.56
CA ASN A 214 0.64 -13.69 -3.05
C ASN A 214 1.51 -14.53 -2.11
N ASN A 215 1.08 -15.75 -1.77
CA ASN A 215 1.87 -16.64 -0.91
C ASN A 215 3.08 -17.19 -1.69
N ALA A 216 4.29 -16.86 -1.25
CA ALA A 216 5.53 -17.29 -1.90
C ALA A 216 5.77 -18.80 -1.78
N GLY A 217 5.27 -19.43 -0.71
CA GLY A 217 5.34 -20.87 -0.52
C GLY A 217 4.59 -21.64 -1.61
N ALA A 218 3.38 -21.18 -1.98
CA ALA A 218 2.62 -21.77 -3.08
C ALA A 218 3.32 -21.55 -4.43
N MET A 219 3.95 -20.39 -4.65
CA MET A 219 4.67 -20.06 -5.89
C MET A 219 5.97 -20.86 -6.09
N LEU A 220 6.54 -21.41 -5.01
CA LEU A 220 7.85 -22.09 -5.01
C LEU A 220 7.75 -23.56 -4.58
N GLN A 221 6.52 -24.09 -4.51
CA GLN A 221 6.27 -25.48 -4.16
C GLN A 221 6.71 -26.41 -5.31
N GLY A 222 7.57 -27.39 -5.02
CA GLY A 222 8.10 -28.32 -6.03
C GLY A 222 9.46 -27.91 -6.59
N PHE A 223 10.14 -28.85 -7.24
CA PHE A 223 11.51 -28.62 -7.76
C PHE A 223 11.51 -27.81 -9.05
N ASP A 224 10.50 -27.97 -9.92
CA ASP A 224 10.44 -27.29 -11.21
C ASP A 224 10.26 -25.76 -11.06
N LEU A 225 9.41 -25.33 -10.13
CA LEU A 225 9.22 -23.89 -9.84
C LEU A 225 10.48 -23.26 -9.22
N ARG A 226 11.21 -24.00 -8.38
CA ARG A 226 12.49 -23.54 -7.83
C ARG A 226 13.58 -23.48 -8.90
N ARG A 227 13.63 -24.48 -9.78
CA ARG A 227 14.50 -24.48 -10.96
C ARG A 227 14.25 -23.24 -11.81
N LEU A 228 12.98 -22.95 -12.11
CA LEU A 228 12.59 -21.78 -12.88
C LEU A 228 13.05 -20.46 -12.24
N LEU A 229 12.82 -20.27 -10.94
CA LEU A 229 13.30 -19.09 -10.20
C LEU A 229 14.83 -18.95 -10.29
N LEU A 230 15.59 -20.03 -10.13
CA LEU A 230 17.05 -19.99 -10.25
C LEU A 230 17.53 -19.72 -11.67
N THR A 231 16.82 -20.23 -12.69
CA THR A 231 17.09 -19.89 -14.09
C THR A 231 16.89 -18.40 -14.34
N TYR A 232 15.78 -17.81 -13.84
CA TYR A 232 15.57 -16.36 -13.92
C TYR A 232 16.60 -15.57 -13.12
N TYR A 233 17.09 -16.11 -11.99
CA TYR A 233 18.15 -15.49 -11.21
C TYR A 233 19.47 -15.43 -11.97
N VAL A 234 19.87 -16.53 -12.62
CA VAL A 234 21.05 -16.57 -13.50
C VAL A 234 20.90 -15.58 -14.65
N LYS A 235 19.76 -15.61 -15.35
CA LYS A 235 19.48 -14.69 -16.47
C LYS A 235 19.50 -13.22 -16.03
N SER A 236 18.97 -12.90 -14.85
CA SER A 236 18.96 -11.54 -14.28
C SER A 236 20.36 -11.07 -13.89
N ILE A 237 21.19 -11.93 -13.29
CA ILE A 237 22.60 -11.59 -13.01
C ILE A 237 23.32 -11.24 -14.33
N ILE A 238 23.20 -12.10 -15.35
CA ILE A 238 23.81 -11.85 -16.68
C ILE A 238 23.37 -10.51 -17.25
N TYR A 239 22.08 -10.18 -17.16
CA TYR A 239 21.54 -8.90 -17.60
C TYR A 239 22.20 -7.71 -16.88
N TYR A 240 22.27 -7.73 -15.54
CA TYR A 240 22.85 -6.61 -14.79
C TYR A 240 24.37 -6.49 -14.96
N VAL A 241 25.11 -7.60 -15.10
CA VAL A 241 26.55 -7.58 -15.44
C VAL A 241 26.77 -6.90 -16.78
N THR A 242 26.05 -7.34 -17.81
CA THR A 242 26.22 -6.87 -19.18
C THR A 242 25.76 -5.42 -19.39
N ARG A 243 24.87 -4.89 -18.55
CA ARG A 243 24.45 -3.48 -18.59
C ARG A 243 25.28 -2.56 -17.69
N SER A 244 26.04 -3.10 -16.74
CA SER A 244 26.79 -2.30 -15.77
C SER A 244 27.84 -1.39 -16.44
N PRO A 245 27.92 -0.09 -16.08
CA PRO A 245 28.93 0.81 -16.61
C PRO A 245 30.36 0.39 -16.23
N LYS A 246 30.52 -0.36 -15.12
CA LYS A 246 31.82 -0.83 -14.60
C LYS A 246 32.32 -2.14 -15.20
N LEU A 247 31.62 -2.71 -16.18
CA LEU A 247 31.98 -4.04 -16.71
C LEU A 247 33.43 -4.10 -17.22
N GLU A 248 33.90 -3.09 -17.96
CA GLU A 248 35.27 -3.08 -18.49
C GLU A 248 36.31 -3.00 -17.37
N GLU A 249 36.02 -2.24 -16.32
CA GLU A 249 36.82 -2.18 -15.10
C GLU A 249 36.91 -3.57 -14.45
N TRP A 250 35.79 -4.26 -14.26
CA TRP A 250 35.74 -5.60 -13.68
C TRP A 250 36.47 -6.65 -14.53
N LEU A 251 36.38 -6.58 -15.86
CA LEU A 251 37.07 -7.50 -16.77
C LEU A 251 38.59 -7.27 -16.80
N SER A 252 39.04 -6.02 -16.59
CA SER A 252 40.46 -5.67 -16.53
C SER A 252 41.07 -5.86 -15.14
N HIS A 253 40.27 -5.91 -14.08
CA HIS A 253 40.72 -5.98 -12.70
C HIS A 253 41.46 -7.30 -12.38
N GLU A 254 42.73 -7.20 -11.98
CA GLU A 254 43.59 -8.37 -11.74
C GLU A 254 43.05 -9.29 -10.63
N GLY A 255 42.52 -8.74 -9.54
CA GLY A 255 41.98 -9.54 -8.43
C GLY A 255 40.78 -10.40 -8.82
N VAL A 256 39.95 -9.92 -9.77
CA VAL A 256 38.80 -10.68 -10.28
C VAL A 256 39.29 -11.78 -11.22
N ARG A 257 40.25 -11.47 -12.10
CA ARG A 257 40.83 -12.42 -13.04
C ARG A 257 41.58 -13.56 -12.34
N GLU A 258 42.40 -13.24 -11.34
CA GLU A 258 43.12 -14.26 -10.56
C GLU A 258 42.15 -15.12 -9.74
N GLY A 259 41.12 -14.52 -9.13
CA GLY A 259 40.08 -15.26 -8.41
C GLY A 259 39.29 -16.24 -9.29
N LEU A 260 39.02 -15.87 -10.55
CA LEU A 260 38.29 -16.70 -11.51
C LEU A 260 39.18 -17.65 -12.33
N ARG A 261 40.50 -17.53 -12.25
CA ARG A 261 41.44 -18.39 -12.98
C ARG A 261 41.22 -19.89 -12.75
N PRO A 262 40.98 -20.38 -11.52
CA PRO A 262 40.75 -21.82 -11.28
C PRO A 262 39.53 -22.37 -12.04
N VAL A 263 38.52 -21.54 -12.26
CA VAL A 263 37.28 -21.91 -12.94
C VAL A 263 37.49 -22.21 -14.42
N THR A 264 38.50 -21.57 -15.03
CA THR A 264 38.86 -21.78 -16.44
C THR A 264 39.67 -23.06 -16.67
N ALA A 265 40.09 -23.75 -15.59
CA ALA A 265 40.86 -24.98 -15.72
C ALA A 265 40.01 -26.11 -16.33
N PRO A 266 40.56 -26.90 -17.26
CA PRO A 266 39.84 -28.02 -17.85
C PRO A 266 39.47 -29.04 -16.77
N GLY A 267 38.20 -29.48 -16.78
CA GLY A 267 37.68 -30.42 -15.78
C GLY A 267 37.25 -29.79 -14.45
N TYR A 268 37.28 -28.45 -14.34
CA TYR A 268 36.72 -27.77 -13.17
C TYR A 268 35.19 -27.93 -13.11
N ALA A 269 34.70 -28.34 -11.94
CA ALA A 269 33.30 -28.24 -11.54
C ALA A 269 33.23 -27.83 -10.07
N ASP A 270 32.21 -27.07 -9.70
CA ASP A 270 32.07 -26.63 -8.33
C ASP A 270 31.45 -27.73 -7.45
N PRO A 271 32.17 -28.25 -6.43
CA PRO A 271 31.76 -29.40 -5.62
C PRO A 271 30.86 -29.02 -4.44
N ASP A 272 30.37 -27.78 -4.38
CA ASP A 272 29.54 -27.32 -3.25
C ASP A 272 28.22 -28.12 -3.20
N PRO A 273 27.85 -28.69 -2.03
CA PRO A 273 26.68 -29.57 -1.89
C PRO A 273 25.34 -28.84 -2.11
N THR A 274 25.34 -27.52 -2.17
CA THR A 274 24.14 -26.71 -2.48
C THR A 274 23.63 -26.92 -3.91
N PHE A 275 24.52 -27.34 -4.81
CA PHE A 275 24.18 -27.59 -6.21
C PHE A 275 23.55 -28.96 -6.40
N SER A 276 22.46 -29.01 -7.17
CA SER A 276 21.73 -30.24 -7.46
C SER A 276 21.27 -30.28 -8.92
N PRO A 277 21.26 -31.47 -9.56
CA PRO A 277 20.85 -31.63 -10.96
C PRO A 277 19.37 -31.35 -11.19
N ASN A 278 18.53 -31.47 -10.14
CA ASN A 278 17.10 -31.23 -10.26
C ASN A 278 16.75 -29.73 -10.36
N ILE A 279 17.62 -28.86 -9.85
CA ILE A 279 17.36 -27.42 -9.75
C ILE A 279 18.27 -26.61 -10.69
N HIS A 280 19.47 -27.10 -11.00
CA HIS A 280 20.48 -26.33 -11.73
C HIS A 280 20.68 -26.88 -13.16
N GLU A 281 20.46 -26.03 -14.16
CA GLU A 281 20.51 -26.42 -15.58
C GLU A 281 21.93 -26.65 -16.10
N ASP A 282 22.92 -26.00 -15.50
CA ASP A 282 24.34 -26.08 -15.82
C ASP A 282 25.09 -27.11 -14.96
N PHE A 283 24.36 -27.97 -14.24
CA PHE A 283 24.95 -29.04 -13.44
C PHE A 283 25.49 -30.15 -14.36
N ASP A 284 26.79 -30.43 -14.29
CA ASP A 284 27.41 -31.53 -15.01
C ASP A 284 27.41 -32.79 -14.13
N PRO A 285 26.58 -33.81 -14.45
CA PRO A 285 26.52 -35.03 -13.66
C PRO A 285 27.81 -35.86 -13.70
N ARG A 286 28.68 -35.66 -14.69
CA ARG A 286 29.95 -36.38 -14.81
C ARG A 286 31.02 -35.81 -13.88
N LEU A 287 31.03 -34.49 -13.72
CA LEU A 287 32.00 -33.78 -12.88
C LEU A 287 31.46 -33.51 -11.45
N GLY A 288 30.15 -33.69 -11.23
CA GLY A 288 29.53 -33.61 -9.90
C GLY A 288 29.24 -32.17 -9.44
N GLY A 289 29.00 -31.24 -10.36
CA GLY A 289 28.75 -29.84 -10.04
C GLY A 289 28.57 -28.94 -11.26
N PRO A 290 28.26 -27.65 -11.08
CA PRO A 290 28.23 -26.67 -12.16
C PRO A 290 29.60 -26.55 -12.82
N SER A 291 29.65 -26.65 -14.15
CA SER A 291 30.87 -26.54 -14.93
C SER A 291 30.76 -25.44 -15.98
N LEU A 292 31.88 -24.80 -16.30
CA LEU A 292 31.91 -23.72 -17.30
C LEU A 292 31.41 -24.19 -18.70
N PRO A 293 31.76 -25.40 -19.19
CA PRO A 293 31.19 -25.92 -20.44
C PRO A 293 29.67 -26.10 -20.41
N ALA A 294 29.11 -26.64 -19.32
CA ALA A 294 27.66 -26.82 -19.17
C ALA A 294 26.93 -25.47 -19.09
N PHE A 295 27.50 -24.50 -18.37
CA PHE A 295 26.97 -23.14 -18.30
C PHE A 295 26.94 -22.45 -19.67
N ARG A 296 27.99 -22.62 -20.48
CA ARG A 296 28.03 -22.08 -21.84
C ARG A 296 26.94 -22.69 -22.72
N GLN A 297 26.72 -24.00 -22.63
CA GLN A 297 25.64 -24.66 -23.39
C GLN A 297 24.26 -24.11 -23.02
N ALA A 298 24.02 -23.81 -21.74
CA ALA A 298 22.73 -23.32 -21.27
C ALA A 298 22.51 -21.81 -21.49
N PHE A 299 23.53 -20.97 -21.24
CA PHE A 299 23.34 -19.52 -21.09
C PHE A 299 24.12 -18.65 -22.08
N LEU A 300 24.98 -19.21 -22.94
CA LEU A 300 25.77 -18.38 -23.86
C LEU A 300 24.90 -17.57 -24.81
N GLY A 301 23.83 -18.16 -25.36
CA GLY A 301 22.91 -17.44 -26.24
C GLY A 301 22.30 -16.19 -25.58
N TRP A 302 22.00 -16.27 -24.27
CA TRP A 302 21.52 -15.13 -23.50
C TRP A 302 22.60 -14.08 -23.25
N ILE A 303 23.83 -14.50 -22.90
CA ILE A 303 24.98 -13.60 -22.72
C ILE A 303 25.24 -12.82 -24.01
N GLN A 304 25.24 -13.49 -25.16
CA GLN A 304 25.43 -12.88 -26.47
C GLN A 304 24.32 -11.88 -26.79
N HIS A 305 23.05 -12.25 -26.55
CA HIS A 305 21.92 -11.34 -26.76
C HIS A 305 22.05 -10.06 -25.92
N CYS A 306 22.34 -10.18 -24.62
CA CYS A 306 22.48 -9.04 -23.73
C CYS A 306 23.67 -8.16 -24.08
N ALA A 307 24.83 -8.77 -24.36
CA ALA A 307 26.04 -8.04 -24.67
C ALA A 307 25.98 -7.37 -26.06
N ALA A 308 25.22 -7.91 -27.03
CA ALA A 308 25.01 -7.30 -28.34
C ALA A 308 24.25 -5.97 -28.27
N ARG A 309 23.41 -5.78 -27.23
CA ARG A 309 22.66 -4.54 -26.97
C ARG A 309 23.44 -3.50 -26.17
N ARG A 310 24.69 -3.81 -25.78
CA ARG A 310 25.57 -2.89 -25.04
C ARG A 310 26.36 -2.02 -26.00
N HIS A 311 26.56 -0.76 -25.60
CA HIS A 311 27.56 0.13 -26.20
C HIS A 311 28.50 0.67 -25.11
N PRO A 312 29.83 0.53 -25.24
CA PRO A 312 30.58 -0.16 -26.32
C PRO A 312 30.44 -1.69 -26.31
N PRO A 313 30.68 -2.37 -27.45
CA PRO A 313 30.61 -3.83 -27.55
C PRO A 313 31.76 -4.50 -26.80
N VAL A 314 31.46 -5.61 -26.13
CA VAL A 314 32.42 -6.45 -25.38
C VAL A 314 32.56 -7.80 -26.09
N SER A 315 33.71 -8.48 -25.99
CA SER A 315 33.88 -9.85 -26.52
C SER A 315 32.88 -10.81 -25.88
N GLN A 316 32.20 -11.59 -26.71
CA GLN A 316 31.11 -12.51 -26.33
C GLN A 316 31.39 -13.93 -26.81
N ASP A 317 32.66 -14.19 -27.11
CA ASP A 317 33.13 -15.47 -27.60
C ASP A 317 33.01 -16.53 -26.49
N TRP A 318 33.06 -17.80 -26.90
CA TRP A 318 32.96 -18.96 -26.02
C TRP A 318 33.94 -18.89 -24.83
N ASP A 319 35.14 -18.37 -25.05
CA ASP A 319 36.21 -18.24 -24.04
C ASP A 319 36.42 -16.78 -23.57
N SER A 320 35.45 -15.90 -23.80
CA SER A 320 35.54 -14.51 -23.37
C SER A 320 35.60 -14.39 -21.84
N PRO A 321 36.34 -13.39 -21.30
CA PRO A 321 36.38 -13.14 -19.86
C PRO A 321 35.00 -12.73 -19.30
N LEU A 322 34.11 -12.21 -20.15
CA LEU A 322 32.72 -11.94 -19.82
C LEU A 322 31.97 -13.20 -19.40
N VAL A 323 32.07 -14.28 -20.19
CA VAL A 323 31.41 -15.55 -19.89
C VAL A 323 31.92 -16.13 -18.58
N THR A 324 33.23 -16.06 -18.34
CA THR A 324 33.83 -16.51 -17.07
C THR A 324 33.35 -15.68 -15.88
N LEU A 325 33.26 -14.35 -16.03
CA LEU A 325 32.74 -13.46 -14.99
C LEU A 325 31.27 -13.76 -14.68
N CYS A 326 30.43 -13.89 -15.72
CA CYS A 326 29.03 -14.28 -15.58
C CYS A 326 28.89 -15.61 -14.83
N PHE A 327 29.65 -16.63 -15.23
CA PHE A 327 29.65 -17.92 -14.53
C PHE A 327 30.02 -17.76 -13.05
N GLY A 328 31.11 -17.05 -12.75
CA GLY A 328 31.56 -16.82 -11.38
C GLY A 328 30.49 -16.15 -10.50
N LEU A 329 29.85 -15.09 -11.01
CA LEU A 329 28.78 -14.38 -10.30
C LEU A 329 27.51 -15.23 -10.13
N CYS A 330 27.14 -16.03 -11.13
CA CYS A 330 25.98 -16.92 -11.05
C CYS A 330 26.21 -18.09 -10.08
N VAL A 331 27.42 -18.64 -10.01
CA VAL A 331 27.80 -19.66 -9.02
C VAL A 331 27.81 -19.04 -7.62
N LEU A 332 28.46 -17.89 -7.43
CA LEU A 332 28.45 -17.12 -6.19
C LEU A 332 27.03 -16.85 -5.69
N GLY A 333 26.15 -16.30 -6.55
CA GLY A 333 24.80 -15.92 -6.16
C GLY A 333 23.96 -17.11 -5.69
N ARG A 334 24.10 -18.26 -6.36
CA ARG A 334 23.41 -19.52 -5.99
C ARG A 334 24.03 -20.18 -4.77
N ARG A 335 25.36 -20.12 -4.60
CA ARG A 335 26.03 -20.59 -3.37
C ARG A 335 25.64 -19.75 -2.16
N ALA A 336 25.56 -18.42 -2.30
CA ALA A 336 25.10 -17.52 -1.25
C ALA A 336 23.65 -17.86 -0.84
N LEU A 337 22.78 -18.17 -1.80
CA LEU A 337 21.42 -18.64 -1.53
C LEU A 337 21.43 -19.98 -0.77
N GLY A 338 22.26 -20.93 -1.24
CA GLY A 338 22.47 -22.22 -0.61
C GLY A 338 22.94 -22.10 0.84
N ALA A 339 23.96 -21.28 1.09
CA ALA A 339 24.50 -21.01 2.42
C ALA A 339 23.46 -20.39 3.36
N ALA A 340 22.67 -19.43 2.86
CA ALA A 340 21.58 -18.82 3.62
C ALA A 340 20.44 -19.83 3.92
N SER A 341 20.23 -20.80 3.04
CA SER A 341 19.28 -21.91 3.23
C SER A 341 19.83 -23.09 4.04
N HIS A 342 20.99 -22.93 4.70
CA HIS A 342 21.68 -24.01 5.43
C HIS A 342 21.96 -25.26 4.59
N SER A 343 22.23 -25.07 3.30
CA SER A 343 22.42 -26.13 2.29
C SER A 343 21.23 -27.08 2.14
N MET A 344 20.04 -26.66 2.59
CA MET A 344 18.78 -27.40 2.49
C MET A 344 17.84 -26.74 1.46
N SER A 345 18.39 -26.28 0.33
CA SER A 345 17.61 -25.67 -0.77
C SER A 345 16.56 -26.62 -1.37
N ALA A 346 16.68 -27.93 -1.07
CA ALA A 346 15.72 -28.96 -1.44
C ALA A 346 14.42 -28.95 -0.60
N SER A 347 14.41 -28.35 0.59
CA SER A 347 13.20 -28.10 1.37
C SER A 347 12.72 -26.66 1.19
N LEU A 348 11.40 -26.45 1.24
CA LEU A 348 10.79 -25.16 0.92
C LEU A 348 11.11 -24.07 1.95
N GLU A 349 10.99 -24.39 3.23
CA GLU A 349 11.10 -23.40 4.31
C GLU A 349 12.52 -22.81 4.45
N PRO A 350 13.61 -23.61 4.47
CA PRO A 350 14.98 -23.07 4.43
C PRO A 350 15.27 -22.32 3.13
N PHE A 351 14.70 -22.76 2.00
CA PHE A 351 14.85 -22.06 0.72
C PHE A 351 14.21 -20.67 0.76
N LEU A 352 12.98 -20.54 1.27
CA LEU A 352 12.30 -19.25 1.43
C LEU A 352 13.03 -18.32 2.39
N TYR A 353 13.55 -18.86 3.50
CA TYR A 353 14.38 -18.11 4.44
C TYR A 353 15.63 -17.56 3.77
N GLY A 354 16.35 -18.41 3.01
CA GLY A 354 17.53 -18.02 2.25
C GLY A 354 17.20 -16.95 1.20
N LEU A 355 16.12 -17.15 0.44
CA LEU A 355 15.66 -16.20 -0.57
C LEU A 355 15.33 -14.83 0.04
N HIS A 356 14.62 -14.81 1.18
CA HIS A 356 14.30 -13.58 1.90
C HIS A 356 15.55 -12.85 2.42
N ALA A 357 16.54 -13.59 2.94
CA ALA A 357 17.81 -13.01 3.37
C ALA A 357 18.55 -12.34 2.20
N LEU A 358 18.66 -13.02 1.06
CA LEU A 358 19.29 -12.45 -0.13
C LEU A 358 18.49 -11.26 -0.70
N PHE A 359 17.16 -11.33 -0.69
CA PHE A 359 16.29 -10.25 -1.15
C PHE A 359 16.51 -8.95 -0.34
N LYS A 360 16.68 -9.09 0.98
CA LYS A 360 17.04 -7.99 1.88
C LYS A 360 18.44 -7.43 1.62
N GLY A 361 19.32 -8.23 1.02
CA GLY A 361 20.72 -7.87 0.74
C GLY A 361 21.72 -8.47 1.73
N ASP A 362 21.29 -9.42 2.57
CA ASP A 362 22.15 -10.08 3.55
C ASP A 362 22.99 -11.19 2.88
N PHE A 363 24.01 -10.80 2.11
CA PHE A 363 24.93 -11.74 1.46
C PHE A 363 26.02 -12.22 2.42
N ARG A 364 26.00 -13.52 2.75
CA ARG A 364 27.04 -14.17 3.55
C ARG A 364 27.96 -14.98 2.64
N ILE A 365 29.12 -14.41 2.32
CA ILE A 365 30.17 -15.13 1.58
C ILE A 365 30.93 -16.02 2.55
N THR A 366 30.70 -17.33 2.46
CA THR A 366 31.31 -18.34 3.35
C THR A 366 32.47 -19.09 2.69
N SER A 367 32.51 -19.13 1.36
CA SER A 367 33.51 -19.86 0.59
C SER A 367 34.71 -18.95 0.27
N PRO A 368 35.96 -19.39 0.50
CA PRO A 368 37.14 -18.62 0.13
C PRO A 368 37.26 -18.43 -1.39
N ARG A 369 36.56 -19.25 -2.18
CA ARG A 369 36.54 -19.17 -3.66
C ARG A 369 35.78 -17.96 -4.19
N ASP A 370 35.05 -17.28 -3.33
CA ASP A 370 34.19 -16.15 -3.67
C ASP A 370 34.74 -14.81 -3.14
N GLU A 371 35.88 -14.82 -2.46
CA GLU A 371 36.47 -13.62 -1.87
C GLU A 371 36.87 -12.55 -2.91
N TRP A 372 37.08 -12.95 -4.16
CA TRP A 372 37.39 -12.05 -5.27
C TRP A 372 36.31 -10.98 -5.49
N VAL A 373 35.08 -11.23 -5.03
CA VAL A 373 33.96 -10.29 -5.12
C VAL A 373 34.18 -9.06 -4.23
N PHE A 374 34.96 -9.19 -3.16
CA PHE A 374 35.31 -8.06 -2.28
C PHE A 374 36.24 -7.05 -2.95
N ALA A 375 36.76 -7.34 -4.15
CA ALA A 375 37.48 -6.36 -4.96
C ALA A 375 36.59 -5.16 -5.34
N ASP A 376 35.30 -5.38 -5.60
CA ASP A 376 34.31 -4.33 -5.79
C ASP A 376 32.92 -4.80 -5.32
N MET A 377 32.44 -4.21 -4.21
CA MET A 377 31.13 -4.52 -3.63
C MET A 377 29.96 -4.18 -4.57
N ASP A 378 30.16 -3.37 -5.61
CA ASP A 378 29.13 -3.13 -6.63
C ASP A 378 28.76 -4.42 -7.39
N LEU A 379 29.65 -5.41 -7.45
CA LEU A 379 29.30 -6.75 -7.98
C LEU A 379 28.17 -7.40 -7.17
N LEU A 380 28.11 -7.19 -5.85
CA LEU A 380 26.99 -7.68 -5.05
C LEU A 380 25.80 -6.72 -5.12
N HIS A 381 26.01 -5.44 -4.81
CA HIS A 381 24.92 -4.50 -4.61
C HIS A 381 24.20 -4.07 -5.89
N ARG A 382 24.89 -4.07 -7.05
CA ARG A 382 24.32 -3.63 -8.33
C ARG A 382 24.01 -4.77 -9.30
N VAL A 383 24.51 -5.98 -9.04
CA VAL A 383 24.30 -7.13 -9.93
C VAL A 383 23.59 -8.27 -9.22
N VAL A 384 24.20 -8.86 -8.19
CA VAL A 384 23.65 -10.05 -7.55
C VAL A 384 22.37 -9.74 -6.76
N ALA A 385 22.35 -8.65 -5.98
CA ALA A 385 21.18 -8.24 -5.20
C ALA A 385 19.98 -7.79 -6.06
N PRO A 386 20.15 -6.96 -7.10
CA PRO A 386 19.07 -6.67 -8.03
C PRO A 386 18.66 -7.90 -8.84
N GLY A 387 19.61 -8.81 -9.13
CA GLY A 387 19.36 -10.06 -9.81
C GLY A 387 18.33 -10.95 -9.10
N VAL A 388 18.48 -11.16 -7.78
CA VAL A 388 17.53 -12.00 -7.01
C VAL A 388 16.15 -11.34 -6.91
N ARG A 389 16.12 -10.01 -6.81
CA ARG A 389 14.90 -9.20 -6.76
C ARG A 389 14.12 -9.27 -8.07
N MET A 390 14.81 -9.10 -9.20
CA MET A 390 14.22 -9.21 -10.54
C MET A 390 13.78 -10.64 -10.84
N ALA A 391 14.55 -11.65 -10.41
CA ALA A 391 14.18 -13.05 -10.58
C ALA A 391 12.84 -13.39 -9.94
N LEU A 392 12.58 -12.87 -8.73
CA LEU A 392 11.30 -13.05 -8.05
C LEU A 392 10.14 -12.44 -8.85
N LYS A 393 10.35 -11.27 -9.47
CA LYS A 393 9.35 -10.62 -10.33
C LYS A 393 9.09 -11.42 -11.61
N LEU A 394 10.14 -11.82 -12.33
CA LEU A 394 10.00 -12.63 -13.54
C LEU A 394 9.32 -13.98 -13.25
N HIS A 395 9.64 -14.59 -12.10
CA HIS A 395 8.98 -15.81 -11.65
C HIS A 395 7.49 -15.60 -11.39
N GLN A 396 7.08 -14.44 -10.85
CA GLN A 396 5.67 -14.08 -10.69
C GLN A 396 4.97 -13.92 -12.04
N ASP A 397 5.62 -13.26 -13.00
CA ASP A 397 5.03 -12.98 -14.31
C ASP A 397 4.91 -14.24 -15.17
N HIS A 398 5.77 -15.23 -14.98
CA HIS A 398 5.69 -16.52 -15.66
C HIS A 398 4.33 -17.22 -15.48
N PHE A 399 3.65 -17.02 -14.35
CA PHE A 399 2.31 -17.57 -14.13
C PHE A 399 1.21 -16.86 -14.95
N THR A 400 1.48 -15.63 -15.40
CA THR A 400 0.54 -14.83 -16.20
C THR A 400 0.80 -15.02 -17.70
N SER A 401 2.07 -15.01 -18.11
CA SER A 401 2.49 -15.18 -19.51
C SER A 401 3.76 -16.04 -19.62
N PRO A 402 3.65 -17.39 -19.62
CA PRO A 402 4.82 -18.26 -19.68
C PRO A 402 5.57 -18.19 -21.02
N GLU A 403 4.84 -18.07 -22.13
CA GLU A 403 5.38 -18.10 -23.50
C GLU A 403 6.25 -16.87 -23.83
N GLU A 404 5.99 -15.73 -23.17
CA GLU A 404 6.69 -14.46 -23.43
C GLU A 404 8.16 -14.50 -23.00
N TYR A 405 8.52 -15.34 -22.02
CA TYR A 405 9.87 -15.39 -21.45
C TYR A 405 10.77 -16.49 -22.02
N GLU A 406 10.29 -17.27 -22.97
CA GLU A 406 11.11 -18.21 -23.74
C GLU A 406 11.98 -17.47 -24.76
N GLU A 407 11.45 -16.39 -25.37
CA GLU A 407 12.18 -15.58 -26.33
C GLU A 407 13.14 -14.61 -25.63
N ALA A 408 14.42 -14.61 -26.06
CA ALA A 408 15.44 -13.72 -25.49
C ALA A 408 15.10 -12.23 -25.67
N SER A 409 14.49 -11.85 -26.80
CA SER A 409 14.15 -10.45 -27.08
C SER A 409 13.10 -9.94 -26.09
N ALA A 410 12.01 -10.67 -25.91
CA ALA A 410 10.92 -10.35 -25.01
C ALA A 410 11.37 -10.34 -23.54
N LEU A 411 12.19 -11.32 -23.12
CA LEU A 411 12.77 -11.33 -21.78
C LEU A 411 13.64 -10.08 -21.52
N TYR A 412 14.46 -9.66 -22.48
CA TYR A 412 15.31 -8.47 -22.33
C TYR A 412 14.46 -7.20 -22.17
N GLU A 413 13.45 -7.03 -23.01
CA GLU A 413 12.54 -5.88 -22.95
C GLU A 413 11.74 -5.86 -21.65
N ALA A 414 11.27 -7.02 -21.17
CA ALA A 414 10.54 -7.12 -19.92
C ALA A 414 11.41 -6.70 -18.72
N VAL A 415 12.65 -7.21 -18.63
CA VAL A 415 13.57 -6.80 -17.56
C VAL A 415 13.89 -5.31 -17.63
N ALA A 416 14.12 -4.78 -18.83
CA ALA A 416 14.38 -3.35 -19.03
C ALA A 416 13.18 -2.46 -18.64
N ALA A 417 11.97 -2.88 -18.99
CA ALA A 417 10.73 -2.19 -18.64
C ALA A 417 10.48 -2.22 -17.13
N HIS A 418 10.71 -3.36 -16.48
CA HIS A 418 10.60 -3.47 -15.02
C HIS A 418 11.64 -2.62 -14.30
N GLU A 419 12.88 -2.55 -14.77
CA GLU A 419 13.90 -1.67 -14.15
C GLU A 419 13.49 -0.18 -14.19
N GLY A 420 12.79 0.25 -15.24
CA GLY A 420 12.32 1.64 -15.36
C GLY A 420 11.01 1.97 -14.63
N THR A 421 10.16 0.98 -14.35
CA THR A 421 8.81 1.19 -13.81
C THR A 421 8.60 0.64 -12.39
N LEU A 422 9.30 -0.42 -12.02
CA LEU A 422 9.08 -1.16 -10.79
C LEU A 422 10.23 -0.93 -9.80
N VAL A 423 9.90 -0.47 -8.60
CA VAL A 423 10.87 -0.40 -7.50
C VAL A 423 10.81 -1.69 -6.70
N ILE A 424 11.87 -2.50 -6.76
CA ILE A 424 11.97 -3.75 -6.00
C ILE A 424 12.93 -3.56 -4.82
N SER A 425 12.40 -3.58 -3.60
CA SER A 425 13.21 -3.47 -2.38
C SER A 425 12.50 -4.12 -1.19
N HIS A 426 13.23 -4.35 -0.11
CA HIS A 426 12.64 -4.82 1.15
C HIS A 426 11.86 -3.68 1.83
N GLU A 427 10.74 -3.97 2.49
CA GLU A 427 9.86 -2.92 3.03
C GLU A 427 10.50 -2.09 4.16
N ALA A 428 11.46 -2.68 4.89
CA ALA A 428 12.23 -1.96 5.90
C ALA A 428 13.35 -1.05 5.32
N ASP A 429 13.64 -1.15 4.02
CA ASP A 429 14.64 -0.31 3.33
C ASP A 429 14.13 1.14 3.24
N PRO A 430 14.93 2.15 3.63
CA PRO A 430 14.57 3.55 3.41
C PRO A 430 14.17 3.88 1.97
N ALA A 431 14.76 3.18 0.98
CA ALA A 431 14.44 3.35 -0.43
C ALA A 431 12.97 3.02 -0.74
N TRP A 432 12.40 2.01 -0.07
CA TRP A 432 10.98 1.65 -0.21
C TRP A 432 10.08 2.82 0.18
N ARG A 433 10.33 3.40 1.36
CA ARG A 433 9.56 4.54 1.86
C ARG A 433 9.72 5.76 0.96
N ALA A 434 10.94 6.05 0.53
CA ALA A 434 11.20 7.15 -0.39
C ALA A 434 10.42 6.97 -1.70
N ALA A 435 10.36 5.76 -2.25
CA ALA A 435 9.63 5.44 -3.48
C ALA A 435 8.11 5.60 -3.34
N VAL A 436 7.51 5.12 -2.23
CA VAL A 436 6.06 5.31 -1.96
C VAL A 436 5.70 6.79 -1.81
N LEU A 437 6.55 7.55 -1.11
CA LEU A 437 6.34 8.99 -0.92
C LEU A 437 6.63 9.82 -2.17
N ALA A 438 7.47 9.32 -3.08
CA ALA A 438 7.72 9.86 -4.42
C ALA A 438 6.68 9.40 -5.45
N GLU A 439 5.63 8.70 -5.01
CA GLU A 439 4.51 8.24 -5.84
C GLU A 439 4.94 7.31 -6.99
N ALA A 440 5.92 6.44 -6.75
CA ALA A 440 6.35 5.43 -7.73
C ALA A 440 5.15 4.60 -8.26
N PRO A 441 5.10 4.27 -9.55
CA PRO A 441 3.91 3.66 -10.15
C PRO A 441 3.67 2.22 -9.67
N ALA A 442 4.74 1.45 -9.45
CA ALA A 442 4.65 0.09 -8.90
C ALA A 442 5.83 -0.21 -7.97
N LEU A 443 5.59 -1.03 -6.94
CA LEU A 443 6.63 -1.54 -6.04
C LEU A 443 6.42 -3.03 -5.77
N LEU A 444 7.51 -3.76 -5.51
CA LEU A 444 7.47 -5.17 -5.11
C LEU A 444 8.39 -5.45 -3.93
N ALA A 445 7.88 -6.17 -2.94
CA ALA A 445 8.62 -6.64 -1.78
C ALA A 445 8.33 -8.11 -1.48
N LEU A 446 9.25 -8.77 -0.78
CA LEU A 446 9.06 -10.08 -0.18
C LEU A 446 8.95 -9.89 1.34
N ARG A 447 7.75 -10.08 1.88
CA ARG A 447 7.42 -9.93 3.30
C ARG A 447 7.49 -11.28 4.00
N ARG A 448 8.08 -11.32 5.19
CA ARG A 448 8.00 -12.45 6.12
C ARG A 448 7.02 -12.09 7.24
N VAL A 449 5.96 -12.89 7.38
CA VAL A 449 4.99 -12.81 8.47
C VAL A 449 5.28 -13.96 9.41
N ALA A 450 5.86 -13.67 10.56
CA ALA A 450 6.14 -14.68 11.58
C ALA A 450 4.85 -14.92 12.40
N ASP A 451 4.22 -16.09 12.24
CA ASP A 451 3.13 -16.54 13.09
C ASP A 451 3.65 -17.55 14.13
N ALA A 452 2.94 -17.73 15.24
CA ALA A 452 3.35 -18.62 16.33
C ALA A 452 3.50 -20.10 15.92
N ALA A 453 2.91 -20.50 14.78
CA ALA A 453 2.95 -21.85 14.24
C ALA A 453 4.00 -22.05 13.13
N ALA A 454 4.20 -21.07 12.23
CA ALA A 454 5.10 -21.16 11.09
C ALA A 454 5.42 -19.77 10.50
N ASP A 455 6.56 -19.66 9.80
CA ASP A 455 6.91 -18.47 9.02
C ASP A 455 6.21 -18.48 7.65
N ASP A 456 5.34 -17.50 7.42
CA ASP A 456 4.69 -17.29 6.13
C ASP A 456 5.45 -16.24 5.31
N TYR A 457 5.77 -16.57 4.06
CA TYR A 457 6.41 -15.64 3.12
C TYR A 457 5.41 -15.18 2.06
N LYS A 458 5.30 -13.87 1.85
CA LYS A 458 4.36 -13.27 0.90
C LYS A 458 5.05 -12.29 -0.04
N VAL A 459 4.79 -12.42 -1.33
CA VAL A 459 5.17 -11.41 -2.33
C VAL A 459 4.10 -10.33 -2.31
N VAL A 460 4.48 -9.14 -1.84
CA VAL A 460 3.60 -7.97 -1.76
C VAL A 460 3.91 -7.08 -2.96
N THR A 461 2.91 -6.86 -3.81
CA THR A 461 3.02 -5.92 -4.93
C THR A 461 2.09 -4.74 -4.68
N LEU A 462 2.62 -3.54 -4.86
CA LEU A 462 1.89 -2.28 -4.76
C LEU A 462 1.75 -1.68 -6.14
N THR A 463 0.52 -1.33 -6.52
CA THR A 463 0.28 -0.61 -7.78
C THR A 463 -0.46 0.69 -7.50
N ARG A 464 0.09 1.80 -7.99
CA ARG A 464 -0.54 3.12 -7.85
C ARG A 464 -1.77 3.18 -8.74
N ARG A 465 -2.95 3.29 -8.14
CA ARG A 465 -4.23 3.30 -8.84
C ARG A 465 -5.21 4.22 -8.13
N HIS A 466 -6.31 4.52 -8.82
CA HIS A 466 -7.43 5.22 -8.21
C HIS A 466 -8.26 4.20 -7.43
N LEU A 467 -8.24 4.32 -6.10
CA LEU A 467 -9.00 3.46 -5.19
C LEU A 467 -10.40 4.03 -5.00
N GLY A 468 -11.39 3.13 -4.98
CA GLY A 468 -12.74 3.45 -4.58
C GLY A 468 -12.90 3.35 -3.06
N PHE A 469 -13.40 4.41 -2.45
CA PHE A 469 -13.77 4.48 -1.05
C PHE A 469 -15.27 4.71 -0.94
N ARG A 470 -15.91 4.04 0.00
CA ARG A 470 -17.21 4.44 0.51
C ARG A 470 -16.99 5.44 1.63
N LEU A 471 -17.68 6.56 1.55
CA LEU A 471 -17.61 7.63 2.53
C LEU A 471 -18.82 7.54 3.45
N ILE A 472 -18.58 7.26 4.72
CA ILE A 472 -19.62 7.17 5.74
C ILE A 472 -19.46 8.35 6.70
N LYS A 473 -20.51 9.15 6.87
CA LYS A 473 -20.55 10.20 7.88
C LYS A 473 -21.03 9.59 9.19
N VAL A 474 -20.29 9.82 10.28
CA VAL A 474 -20.63 9.33 11.61
C VAL A 474 -21.08 10.50 12.47
N ASN A 475 -22.07 10.26 13.33
CA ASN A 475 -22.52 11.24 14.30
C ASN A 475 -21.37 11.62 15.25
N ARG A 476 -20.92 12.88 15.16
CA ARG A 476 -19.82 13.43 15.96
C ARG A 476 -20.04 13.31 17.46
N GLU A 477 -21.28 13.39 17.94
CA GLU A 477 -21.59 13.25 19.36
C GLU A 477 -21.48 11.79 19.83
N CYS A 478 -21.76 10.82 18.94
CA CYS A 478 -21.52 9.41 19.20
C CYS A 478 -20.02 9.13 19.36
N VAL A 479 -19.19 9.66 18.45
CA VAL A 479 -17.72 9.54 18.52
C VAL A 479 -17.19 10.14 19.82
N ARG A 480 -17.58 11.39 20.14
CA ARG A 480 -17.22 12.07 21.40
C ARG A 480 -17.71 11.31 22.63
N GLY A 481 -18.88 10.68 22.55
CA GLY A 481 -19.46 9.80 23.56
C GLY A 481 -18.57 8.62 23.87
N LEU A 482 -18.28 7.83 22.85
CA LEU A 482 -17.51 6.59 22.96
C LEU A 482 -16.06 6.86 23.40
N TRP A 483 -15.40 7.86 22.81
CA TRP A 483 -14.02 8.22 23.19
C TRP A 483 -13.92 8.69 24.64
N ALA A 484 -14.83 9.55 25.09
CA ALA A 484 -14.86 10.01 26.48
C ALA A 484 -15.16 8.85 27.45
N GLY A 485 -16.08 7.95 27.08
CA GLY A 485 -16.37 6.75 27.86
C GLY A 485 -15.13 5.85 28.02
N GLN A 486 -14.37 5.64 26.95
CA GLN A 486 -13.10 4.89 27.01
C GLN A 486 -12.08 5.59 27.90
N GLN A 487 -11.95 6.93 27.80
CA GLN A 487 -11.04 7.68 28.65
C GLN A 487 -11.42 7.56 30.14
N GLN A 488 -12.70 7.68 30.47
CA GLN A 488 -13.18 7.53 31.84
C GLN A 488 -12.94 6.10 32.36
N GLU A 489 -13.23 5.08 31.56
CA GLU A 489 -13.07 3.68 31.98
C GLU A 489 -11.59 3.32 32.21
N LEU A 490 -10.71 3.71 31.29
CA LEU A 490 -9.32 3.24 31.26
C LEU A 490 -8.37 4.12 32.05
N VAL A 491 -8.56 5.44 32.00
CA VAL A 491 -7.66 6.39 32.65
C VAL A 491 -8.18 6.74 34.03
N PHE A 492 -9.46 7.14 34.12
CA PHE A 492 -10.02 7.62 35.38
C PHE A 492 -10.34 6.48 36.35
N LEU A 493 -11.08 5.45 35.90
CA LEU A 493 -11.40 4.28 36.71
C LEU A 493 -10.26 3.25 36.74
N ARG A 494 -9.23 3.43 35.91
CA ARG A 494 -8.08 2.53 35.79
C ARG A 494 -8.50 1.06 35.61
N ASN A 495 -9.56 0.82 34.83
CA ASN A 495 -9.98 -0.53 34.52
C ASN A 495 -8.90 -1.25 33.71
N ARG A 496 -8.40 -2.38 34.24
CA ARG A 496 -7.32 -3.18 33.64
C ARG A 496 -7.82 -4.49 33.04
N ASN A 497 -9.13 -4.70 32.98
CA ASN A 497 -9.69 -5.94 32.49
C ASN A 497 -9.38 -6.13 30.98
N PRO A 498 -8.70 -7.22 30.58
CA PRO A 498 -8.46 -7.54 29.16
C PRO A 498 -9.74 -7.98 28.43
N GLU A 499 -10.74 -8.51 29.13
CA GLU A 499 -12.12 -8.81 28.65
C GLU A 499 -12.94 -7.50 28.55
N ARG A 500 -12.33 -6.46 27.99
CA ARG A 500 -12.90 -5.13 27.84
C ARG A 500 -14.19 -5.24 27.01
N GLY A 501 -15.14 -4.31 27.20
CA GLY A 501 -16.29 -4.13 26.30
C GLY A 501 -15.93 -3.73 24.85
N SER A 502 -14.71 -4.01 24.39
CA SER A 502 -14.09 -3.59 23.12
C SER A 502 -14.39 -4.48 21.92
N ILE A 503 -15.18 -5.53 22.05
CA ILE A 503 -15.46 -6.46 20.95
C ILE A 503 -16.94 -6.87 20.99
N GLN A 504 -17.82 -5.91 21.21
CA GLN A 504 -19.26 -6.14 21.03
C GLN A 504 -19.66 -5.58 19.67
N ASN A 505 -20.19 -6.46 18.83
CA ASN A 505 -20.74 -6.09 17.53
C ASN A 505 -21.92 -5.13 17.72
N ALA A 506 -21.67 -3.84 17.53
CA ALA A 506 -22.67 -2.79 17.67
C ALA A 506 -22.75 -1.99 16.36
N ARG A 507 -23.23 -2.65 15.31
CA ARG A 507 -23.35 -2.13 13.93
C ARG A 507 -24.02 -0.76 13.86
N GLN A 508 -24.97 -0.48 14.76
CA GLN A 508 -25.69 0.79 14.79
C GLN A 508 -24.78 1.98 15.16
N SER A 509 -23.75 1.74 15.95
CA SER A 509 -22.85 2.78 16.47
C SER A 509 -21.44 2.72 15.91
N LEU A 510 -21.07 1.66 15.17
CA LEU A 510 -19.69 1.41 14.71
C LEU A 510 -18.67 1.49 15.85
N ARG A 511 -19.02 0.88 16.99
CA ARG A 511 -18.29 1.05 18.25
C ARG A 511 -16.85 0.58 18.12
N ASN A 512 -16.59 -0.50 17.38
CA ASN A 512 -15.25 -1.05 17.25
C ASN A 512 -14.37 -0.16 16.36
N ILE A 513 -14.87 0.27 15.21
CA ILE A 513 -14.20 1.25 14.32
C ILE A 513 -13.88 2.54 15.08
N ILE A 514 -14.84 3.08 15.83
CA ILE A 514 -14.65 4.32 16.59
C ILE A 514 -13.65 4.14 17.74
N ASN A 515 -13.75 3.05 18.53
CA ASN A 515 -12.86 2.87 19.67
C ASN A 515 -11.42 2.50 19.28
N SER A 516 -11.25 1.72 18.22
CA SER A 516 -9.91 1.39 17.68
C SER A 516 -9.23 2.64 17.13
N SER A 517 -9.99 3.58 16.58
CA SER A 517 -9.46 4.88 16.13
C SER A 517 -8.97 5.80 17.24
N CYS A 518 -9.26 5.52 18.52
CA CYS A 518 -8.78 6.36 19.62
C CYS A 518 -7.25 6.39 19.70
N ASP A 519 -6.70 7.57 19.92
CA ASP A 519 -5.27 7.74 20.11
C ASP A 519 -4.72 6.86 21.26
N GLN A 520 -3.49 6.35 21.10
CA GLN A 520 -2.84 5.52 22.12
C GLN A 520 -2.62 6.35 23.40
N PRO A 521 -2.97 5.85 24.61
CA PRO A 521 -3.16 4.45 25.00
C PRO A 521 -4.60 3.91 25.01
N LEU A 522 -5.58 4.68 24.53
CA LEU A 522 -7.00 4.31 24.64
C LEU A 522 -7.43 3.31 23.57
N GLY A 523 -7.02 3.57 22.33
CA GLY A 523 -7.19 2.70 21.17
C GLY A 523 -5.83 2.30 20.58
N TYR A 524 -5.87 1.87 19.32
CA TYR A 524 -4.74 1.27 18.62
C TYR A 524 -4.76 1.61 17.11
N PRO A 525 -4.83 2.90 16.71
CA PRO A 525 -4.70 3.27 15.30
C PRO A 525 -3.29 2.93 14.82
N ILE A 526 -3.20 2.40 13.59
CA ILE A 526 -1.92 2.11 12.94
C ILE A 526 -1.18 3.42 12.64
N TYR A 527 -1.91 4.45 12.24
CA TYR A 527 -1.35 5.75 11.86
C TYR A 527 -2.24 6.87 12.35
N VAL A 528 -1.64 7.93 12.87
CA VAL A 528 -2.32 9.19 13.19
C VAL A 528 -1.56 10.29 12.49
N SER A 529 -2.24 11.00 11.59
CA SER A 529 -1.62 12.13 10.90
C SER A 529 -1.44 13.31 11.86
N PRO A 530 -0.42 14.17 11.62
CA PRO A 530 -0.47 15.52 12.14
C PRO A 530 -1.69 16.25 11.57
N LEU A 531 -2.06 17.39 12.17
CA LEU A 531 -3.09 18.25 11.60
C LEU A 531 -2.61 18.77 10.25
N THR A 532 -3.31 18.35 9.19
CA THR A 532 -2.98 18.73 7.82
C THR A 532 -4.05 19.66 7.28
N THR A 533 -3.62 20.75 6.66
CA THR A 533 -4.49 21.73 6.03
C THR A 533 -4.53 21.49 4.52
N SER A 534 -5.73 21.28 3.99
CA SER A 534 -6.03 21.26 2.55
C SER A 534 -6.47 22.64 2.09
N PHE A 535 -6.05 23.04 0.88
CA PHE A 535 -6.41 24.33 0.27
C PHE A 535 -7.09 24.12 -1.08
N SER A 536 -8.20 24.83 -1.34
CA SER A 536 -9.01 24.61 -2.55
C SER A 536 -8.23 24.87 -3.83
N GLY A 537 -7.26 25.79 -3.79
CA GLY A 537 -6.37 26.09 -4.92
C GLY A 537 -5.43 24.96 -5.35
N GLN A 538 -5.22 23.94 -4.52
CA GLN A 538 -4.43 22.75 -4.89
C GLN A 538 -5.23 21.73 -5.71
N HIS A 539 -6.56 21.82 -5.69
CA HIS A 539 -7.42 20.85 -6.35
C HIS A 539 -7.42 21.05 -7.89
N PRO A 540 -7.05 20.03 -8.69
CA PRO A 540 -6.91 20.17 -10.14
C PRO A 540 -8.24 20.47 -10.85
N GLN A 541 -9.33 19.77 -10.51
CA GLN A 541 -10.64 19.99 -11.15
C GLN A 541 -11.27 21.34 -10.77
N LEU A 542 -11.19 21.75 -9.49
CA LEU A 542 -11.66 23.06 -9.08
C LEU A 542 -10.87 24.17 -9.78
N ARG A 543 -9.56 24.02 -9.94
CA ARG A 543 -8.72 24.94 -10.73
C ARG A 543 -9.10 24.97 -12.21
N ALA A 544 -9.55 23.85 -12.77
CA ALA A 544 -10.04 23.80 -14.15
C ALA A 544 -11.39 24.54 -14.31
N LEU A 545 -12.26 24.47 -13.31
CA LEU A 545 -13.60 25.10 -13.33
C LEU A 545 -13.58 26.58 -12.93
N ALA A 546 -12.94 26.90 -11.80
CA ALA A 546 -12.90 28.25 -11.22
C ALA A 546 -11.73 29.10 -11.73
N GLY A 547 -10.79 28.49 -12.48
CA GLY A 547 -9.54 29.11 -12.88
C GLY A 547 -8.44 29.01 -11.81
N GLY A 548 -7.20 29.34 -12.20
CA GLY A 548 -6.11 29.48 -11.25
C GLY A 548 -6.27 30.71 -10.33
N PRO A 549 -5.47 30.82 -9.25
CA PRO A 549 -5.48 32.00 -8.42
C PRO A 549 -5.25 33.26 -9.27
N LEU A 550 -6.05 34.31 -9.01
CA LEU A 550 -5.92 35.63 -9.64
C LEU A 550 -4.57 36.23 -9.27
N SER A 551 -3.55 35.91 -10.06
CA SER A 551 -2.20 36.43 -9.92
C SER A 551 -1.93 37.43 -11.05
N PRO A 552 -1.17 38.51 -10.81
CA PRO A 552 -0.77 39.44 -11.87
C PRO A 552 -0.22 38.76 -13.15
N PRO A 553 0.63 37.72 -13.07
CA PRO A 553 1.09 37.01 -14.27
C PRO A 553 0.04 36.14 -14.94
N ALA A 554 -1.02 35.70 -14.24
CA ALA A 554 -2.16 35.02 -14.85
C ALA A 554 -3.05 36.00 -15.61
N ILE A 555 -3.26 37.20 -15.05
CA ILE A 555 -4.00 38.30 -15.71
C ILE A 555 -3.24 38.77 -16.95
N ALA A 556 -1.91 38.95 -16.86
CA ALA A 556 -1.09 39.33 -18.01
C ALA A 556 -1.13 38.29 -19.13
N ARG A 557 -1.07 36.98 -18.81
CA ARG A 557 -1.24 35.90 -19.77
C ARG A 557 -2.63 35.89 -20.39
N TRP A 558 -3.68 36.05 -19.58
CA TRP A 558 -5.05 36.15 -20.09
C TRP A 558 -5.23 37.34 -21.03
N LEU A 559 -4.68 38.51 -20.70
CA LEU A 559 -4.70 39.69 -21.57
C LEU A 559 -3.90 39.46 -22.86
N ALA A 560 -2.75 38.78 -22.79
CA ALA A 560 -1.96 38.43 -23.97
C ALA A 560 -2.68 37.42 -24.87
N ASP A 561 -3.33 36.40 -24.29
CA ASP A 561 -4.13 35.43 -25.03
C ASP A 561 -5.38 36.08 -25.63
N LEU A 562 -6.02 36.99 -24.91
CA LEU A 562 -7.14 37.80 -25.41
C LEU A 562 -6.69 38.70 -26.57
N TRP A 563 -5.53 39.34 -26.43
CA TRP A 563 -4.92 40.17 -27.48
C TRP A 563 -4.57 39.34 -28.73
N ALA A 564 -4.00 38.16 -28.55
CA ALA A 564 -3.69 37.23 -29.64
C ALA A 564 -4.96 36.71 -30.34
N ARG A 565 -6.03 36.44 -29.58
CA ARG A 565 -7.35 36.08 -30.13
C ARG A 565 -8.00 37.25 -30.88
N LEU A 566 -7.87 38.47 -30.37
CA LEU A 566 -8.34 39.68 -31.04
C LEU A 566 -7.55 39.97 -32.33
N GLN A 567 -6.24 39.76 -32.35
CA GLN A 567 -5.42 39.86 -33.56
C GLN A 567 -5.81 38.81 -34.60
N LYS A 568 -6.07 37.57 -34.19
CA LYS A 568 -6.58 36.52 -35.10
C LYS A 568 -8.00 36.81 -35.59
N GLY A 569 -8.88 37.37 -34.75
CA GLY A 569 -10.24 37.76 -35.11
C GLY A 569 -10.32 39.01 -36.01
N CYS A 570 -9.39 39.95 -35.85
CA CYS A 570 -9.31 41.15 -36.69
C CYS A 570 -8.52 40.92 -38.00
N GLY A 571 -7.73 39.85 -38.10
CA GLY A 571 -7.04 39.44 -39.34
C GLY A 571 -7.92 38.67 -40.33
N ALA A 572 -9.05 38.11 -39.90
CA ALA A 572 -9.99 37.37 -40.75
C ALA A 572 -11.02 38.26 -41.46
N GLY A 573 -10.99 39.57 -41.22
CA GLY A 573 -11.95 40.53 -41.75
C GLY A 573 -11.38 41.47 -42.82
N CYS A 574 -10.42 41.04 -43.66
CA CYS A 574 -9.99 41.77 -44.86
C CYS A 574 -9.13 40.87 -45.76
N ASN A 575 -9.70 39.82 -46.35
CA ASN A 575 -9.17 39.32 -47.63
C ASN A 575 -10.32 38.80 -48.50
N SER A 576 -10.83 39.69 -49.34
CA SER A 576 -11.63 39.35 -50.51
C SER A 576 -10.69 38.68 -51.52
N GLY A 577 -10.89 37.40 -51.81
CA GLY A 577 -10.17 36.69 -52.86
C GLY A 577 -10.20 35.19 -52.63
N GLY A 578 -10.94 34.46 -53.45
CA GLY A 578 -11.35 33.08 -53.19
C GLY A 578 -10.23 32.05 -53.12
N ASN A 579 -10.45 31.03 -52.29
CA ASN A 579 -10.59 29.66 -52.79
C ASN A 579 -11.31 28.82 -51.74
N ILE A 580 -12.34 28.11 -52.19
CA ILE A 580 -13.06 27.09 -51.41
C ILE A 580 -12.23 25.82 -51.52
N GLU A 581 -11.69 25.34 -50.39
CA GLU A 581 -11.42 23.91 -50.19
C GLU A 581 -11.79 23.57 -48.73
N ASP A 582 -12.77 22.68 -48.61
CA ASP A 582 -13.29 22.09 -47.36
C ASP A 582 -12.20 21.36 -46.56
N PRO A 583 -12.41 21.22 -45.24
CA PRO A 583 -12.27 19.88 -44.70
C PRO A 583 -13.47 19.45 -43.86
N ASP A 584 -13.87 18.22 -44.14
CA ASP A 584 -14.98 17.46 -43.58
C ASP A 584 -15.05 17.45 -42.05
N PHE A 585 -16.28 17.59 -41.59
CA PHE A 585 -16.78 17.10 -40.32
C PHE A 585 -16.59 15.57 -40.23
N GLY A 586 -15.96 15.10 -39.16
CA GLY A 586 -15.75 13.67 -38.91
C GLY A 586 -15.62 13.33 -37.43
N GLY A 587 -16.56 13.80 -36.61
CA GLY A 587 -16.75 13.29 -35.25
C GLY A 587 -17.48 11.94 -35.29
N GLY A 588 -16.76 10.85 -35.04
CA GLY A 588 -17.31 9.50 -34.90
C GLY A 588 -17.05 8.96 -33.51
N ALA A 589 -18.02 9.16 -32.60
CA ALA A 589 -18.18 8.35 -31.40
C ALA A 589 -18.93 7.07 -31.78
N SER A 590 -18.31 5.90 -31.61
CA SER A 590 -19.00 4.61 -31.72
C SER A 590 -19.40 4.12 -30.33
N ALA A 591 -20.66 4.37 -29.97
CA ALA A 591 -21.38 3.56 -28.99
C ALA A 591 -21.92 2.32 -29.71
N GLY A 592 -21.48 1.13 -29.30
CA GLY A 592 -21.99 -0.14 -29.79
C GLY A 592 -22.81 -0.83 -28.70
N GLY A 593 -24.13 -0.81 -28.86
CA GLY A 593 -25.06 -1.65 -28.10
C GLY A 593 -26.30 -1.91 -28.95
N GLY A 594 -26.59 -3.18 -29.25
CA GLY A 594 -27.79 -3.59 -29.99
C GLY A 594 -27.82 -5.09 -30.23
N GLY A 595 -28.67 -5.82 -29.51
CA GLY A 595 -28.75 -7.28 -29.52
C GLY A 595 -29.41 -7.93 -30.74
N THR A 596 -29.54 -9.26 -30.61
CA THR A 596 -30.45 -10.22 -31.29
C THR A 596 -30.16 -10.63 -32.74
N THR A 597 -29.58 -11.82 -32.88
CA THR A 597 -30.25 -13.05 -33.35
C THR A 597 -29.69 -14.25 -32.61
#